data_AF-A0A2U1Q0A3-F1
#
_entry.id   AF-A0A2U1Q0A3-F1
#
_cell.length_a   1.000
_cell.length_b   1.000
_cell.length_c   1.000
_cell.angle_alpha   90.00
_cell.angle_beta   90.00
_cell.angle_gamma   90.00
#
_symmetry.space_group_name_H-M   'P 1'
#
loop_
_entity.id
_entity.type
_entity.pdbx_description
1 polymer ?
#
loop_
_entity_poly.entity_id
_entity_poly.type
_entity_poly.pdbx_seq_one_letter_code
_entity_poly.pdbx_strand_id
1 'polypeptide(L)' 'MANEMHGTLFANVQPVSGGTYQAGPLGEEAFLITIVTPIYEVLQKEARRNQGGRVSHASWRNYDDLNEYFW' A
#
# COMPACT_ATOMS: atom_id res chain seq x y z
N MET A 1 12.64 2.99 7.18
CA MET A 1 11.54 2.55 6.28
C MET A 1 11.47 3.38 4.99
N ALA A 2 11.98 4.62 4.95
CA ALA A 2 12.09 5.43 3.72
C ALA A 2 13.05 4.87 2.64
N ASN A 3 13.94 3.93 2.99
CA ASN A 3 14.89 3.33 2.04
C ASN A 3 14.26 2.27 1.14
N GLU A 4 13.11 1.69 1.50
CA GLU A 4 12.43 0.70 0.65
C GLU A 4 11.63 1.38 -0.47
N MET A 5 11.14 2.61 -0.26
CA MET A 5 10.52 3.43 -1.31
C MET A 5 11.52 4.00 -2.33
N HIS A 6 12.81 4.07 -2.01
CA HIS A 6 13.83 4.55 -2.98
C HIS A 6 14.17 3.49 -4.03
N GLY A 7 13.91 2.20 -3.76
CA GLY A 7 14.22 1.11 -4.67
C GLY A 7 13.33 1.09 -5.92
N THR A 8 12.06 1.49 -5.80
CA THR A 8 11.10 1.48 -6.92
C THR A 8 11.27 2.66 -7.87
N LEU A 9 11.81 3.80 -7.41
CA LEU A 9 12.03 4.99 -8.24
C LEU A 9 13.36 4.94 -9.05
N PHE A 10 14.35 4.15 -8.63
CA PHE A 10 15.69 4.10 -9.24
C PHE A 10 16.03 2.76 -9.91
N ALA A 11 15.10 1.81 -10.01
CA ALA A 11 15.31 0.48 -10.62
C ALA A 11 15.59 0.46 -12.14
N ASN A 12 16.05 1.57 -12.72
CA ASN A 12 16.61 1.62 -14.08
C ASN A 12 18.11 1.33 -14.12
N VAL A 13 18.73 0.82 -13.04
CA VAL A 13 20.10 0.31 -13.08
C VAL A 13 20.05 -1.21 -13.08
N GLN A 14 20.25 -1.81 -14.26
CA GLN A 14 20.44 -3.25 -14.41
C GLN A 14 21.68 -3.72 -13.63
N PRO A 15 21.59 -4.88 -12.96
CA PRO A 15 22.63 -5.87 -13.07
C PRO A 15 22.07 -7.26 -13.41
N VAL A 16 22.78 -7.93 -14.32
CA VAL A 16 22.64 -9.34 -14.69
C VAL A 16 22.56 -10.23 -13.42
N SER A 17 21.43 -10.90 -13.21
CA SER A 17 21.42 -12.23 -12.57
C SER A 17 20.06 -12.92 -12.72
N GLY A 18 20.09 -14.14 -13.26
CA GLY A 18 18.92 -14.93 -13.65
C GLY A 18 18.13 -15.52 -12.48
N GLY A 19 17.26 -14.71 -11.88
CA GLY A 19 16.07 -15.19 -11.18
C GLY A 19 14.84 -14.75 -11.96
N THR A 20 13.84 -15.62 -12.12
CA THR A 20 12.53 -15.24 -12.66
C THR A 20 11.84 -14.30 -11.68
N TYR A 21 12.18 -13.00 -11.76
CA TYR A 21 11.41 -11.94 -11.14
C TYR A 21 10.02 -11.98 -11.76
N GLN A 22 9.02 -12.32 -10.95
CA GLN A 22 7.63 -12.06 -11.29
C GLN A 22 7.59 -10.60 -11.73
N ALA A 23 7.27 -10.36 -13.00
CA ALA A 23 7.17 -9.02 -13.53
C ALA A 23 6.13 -8.29 -12.67
N GLY A 24 6.61 -7.44 -11.76
CA GLY A 24 5.75 -6.46 -11.10
C GLY A 24 5.02 -5.68 -12.19
N PRO A 25 3.86 -5.06 -11.91
CA PRO A 25 3.05 -4.43 -12.94
C PRO A 25 3.91 -3.44 -13.72
N LEU A 26 4.30 -3.79 -14.95
CA LEU A 26 5.15 -3.00 -15.85
C LEU A 26 4.21 -2.32 -16.85
N GLY A 27 3.43 -1.36 -16.36
CA GLY A 27 2.45 -0.65 -17.17
C GLY A 27 2.07 0.69 -16.55
N GLU A 28 1.28 1.48 -17.27
CA GLU A 28 0.83 2.82 -16.84
C GLU A 28 0.12 2.80 -15.47
N GLU A 29 -0.46 1.65 -15.09
CA GLU A 29 -1.17 1.45 -13.83
C GLU A 29 -0.30 0.90 -12.69
N ALA A 30 1.03 0.81 -12.88
CA ALA A 30 1.93 0.25 -11.88
C ALA A 30 1.76 0.89 -10.51
N PHE A 31 1.64 2.21 -10.47
CA PHE A 31 1.42 2.97 -9.24
C PHE A 31 0.07 2.61 -8.57
N LEU A 32 -0.98 2.45 -9.36
CA LEU A 32 -2.31 2.09 -8.84
C LEU A 32 -2.31 0.69 -8.22
N ILE A 33 -1.63 -0.26 -8.85
CA ILE A 33 -1.61 -1.65 -8.39
C ILE A 33 -0.64 -1.81 -7.20
N THR A 34 0.55 -1.21 -7.28
CA THR A 34 1.59 -1.44 -6.27
C THR A 34 1.45 -0.57 -5.03
N ILE A 35 0.90 0.64 -5.15
CA ILE A 35 0.81 1.59 -4.04
C ILE A 35 -0.63 1.84 -3.63
N VAL A 36 -1.51 2.21 -4.58
CA VAL A 36 -2.88 2.63 -4.23
C VAL A 36 -3.74 1.47 -3.77
N THR A 37 -3.67 0.33 -4.47
CA THR A 37 -4.50 -0.85 -4.16
C THR A 37 -4.28 -1.38 -2.75
N PRO A 38 -3.04 -1.60 -2.27
CA PRO A 38 -2.81 -2.06 -0.89
C PRO A 38 -3.37 -1.10 0.18
N ILE A 39 -3.22 0.21 -0.02
CA ILE A 39 -3.77 1.23 0.90
C ILE A 39 -5.30 1.16 0.89
N TYR A 40 -5.91 1.10 -0.30
CA TYR A 40 -7.36 0.98 -0.46
C TYR A 40 -7.93 -0.26 0.23
N GLU A 41 -7.28 -1.42 0.11
CA GLU A 41 -7.75 -2.65 0.74
C GLU A 41 -7.80 -2.56 2.27
N VAL A 42 -6.81 -1.91 2.89
CA VAL A 42 -6.80 -1.67 4.33
C VAL A 42 -7.94 -0.72 4.72
N LEU A 43 -8.09 0.40 4.01
CA LEU A 43 -9.17 1.36 4.26
C LEU A 43 -10.55 0.73 4.07
N GLN A 44 -10.72 -0.12 3.05
CA GLN A 44 -11.97 -0.82 2.79
C GLN A 44 -12.34 -1.76 3.94
N LYS A 45 -11.37 -2.51 4.47
CA LYS A 45 -11.59 -3.40 5.63
C LYS A 45 -11.99 -2.59 6.86
N GLU A 46 -11.35 -1.46 7.09
CA GLU A 46 -11.64 -0.60 8.25
C GLU A 46 -13.02 0.07 8.13
N ALA A 47 -13.37 0.57 6.94
CA ALA A 47 -14.70 1.13 6.67
C ALA A 47 -15.82 0.10 6.89
N ARG A 48 -15.58 -1.16 6.51
CA ARG A 48 -16.53 -2.27 6.78
C ARG A 48 -16.67 -2.54 8.28
N ARG A 49 -15.58 -2.47 9.06
CA ARG A 49 -15.60 -2.65 10.53
C ARG A 49 -16.39 -1.56 11.24
N ASN A 50 -16.37 -0.34 10.72
CA ASN A 50 -17.16 0.79 11.25
C ASN A 50 -18.70 0.56 11.12
N GLN A 51 -19.16 -0.40 10.30
CA GLN A 51 -20.59 -0.72 10.13
C GLN A 51 -21.47 0.53 9.83
N GLY A 52 -20.90 1.52 9.14
CA GLY A 52 -21.57 2.79 8.85
C GLY A 52 -21.74 3.71 10.07
N GLY A 53 -20.79 3.73 11.02
CA GLY A 53 -20.86 4.57 12.22
C GLY A 53 -21.70 3.99 13.35
N ARG A 54 -22.08 2.70 13.26
CA ARG A 54 -22.98 2.05 14.22
C ARG A 54 -22.26 1.36 15.37
N VAL A 55 -20.94 1.16 15.26
CA VAL A 55 -20.10 0.64 16.33
C VAL A 55 -19.43 1.77 17.09
N SER A 56 -19.04 1.49 18.34
CA SER A 56 -18.32 2.46 19.18
C SER A 56 -17.09 3.00 18.44
N HIS A 57 -16.82 4.30 18.62
CA HIS A 57 -15.63 4.95 18.07
C HIS A 57 -14.32 4.28 18.49
N ALA A 58 -14.28 3.60 19.64
CA ALA A 58 -13.12 2.85 20.09
C ALA A 58 -12.89 1.53 19.32
N SER A 59 -13.84 1.11 18.49
CA SER A 59 -13.80 -0.18 17.78
C SER A 59 -13.25 -0.08 16.35
N TRP A 60 -12.88 1.11 15.89
CA TRP A 60 -12.31 1.36 14.57
C TRP A 60 -11.26 2.48 14.61
N ARG A 61 -10.30 2.40 13.70
CA ARG A 61 -9.17 3.33 13.59
C ARG A 61 -9.63 4.66 13.01
N ASN A 62 -9.24 5.75 13.67
CA ASN A 62 -9.47 7.10 13.16
C ASN A 62 -8.39 7.48 12.12
N TYR A 63 -8.44 8.71 11.63
CA TYR A 63 -7.48 9.19 10.63
C TYR A 63 -6.03 9.17 11.14
N ASP A 64 -5.79 9.57 12.40
CA ASP A 64 -4.45 9.62 12.98
C ASP A 64 -3.88 8.20 13.12
N ASP A 65 -4.69 7.24 13.59
CA ASP A 65 -4.32 5.82 13.68
C ASP A 65 -3.96 5.21 12.32
N LEU A 66 -4.64 5.66 11.26
CA LEU A 66 -4.38 5.23 9.89
C LEU A 66 -3.15 5.95 9.33
N ASN A 67 -2.96 7.23 9.64
CA ASN A 67 -1.81 7.98 9.20
C ASN A 67 -0.52 7.41 9.81
N GLU A 68 -0.48 7.16 11.12
CA GLU A 68 0.66 6.53 11.81
C GLU A 68 0.94 5.10 11.31
N TYR A 69 -0.09 4.40 10.81
CA TYR A 69 0.10 3.07 10.24
C TYR A 69 0.84 3.08 8.89
N PHE A 70 0.72 4.17 8.11
CA PHE A 70 1.24 4.26 6.76
C PHE A 70 2.44 5.22 6.59
N TRP A 71 2.53 6.27 7.41
CA TRP A 71 3.47 7.40 7.28
C TRP A 71 4.32 7.56 8.53
#